data_AF-A0A2A8XVL4-F1
#
_entry.id   AF-A0A2A8XVL4-F1
#
_cell.length_a   1.000
_cell.length_b   1.000
_cell.length_c   1.000
_cell.angle_alpha   90.00
_cell.angle_beta   90.00
_cell.angle_gamma   90.00
#
_symmetry.space_group_name_H-M   'P 1'
#
loop_
_entity.id
_entity.type
_entity.pdbx_description
1 polymer ?
#
loop_
_entity_poly.entity_id
_entity_poly.type
_entity_poly.pdbx_seq_one_letter_code
_entity_poly.pdbx_strand_id
1 'polypeptide(L)'
;MINIKIPQNEFKIDLSENDYDKGLEKKQGVYMFHNAEGTLMYIGRSQDIKNRIKMHMSKTLSNPLKAHNHNFHYVSGFYTEDALEVVLYEIYAINKYKPKLNREHVILYETDWYNDKWKDQMYLEIEKQKEKEMQARMDKMMQNFNI
;
A
#
# COMPACT_ATOMS: atom_id res chain seq x y z
N MET A 1 16.14 -14.75 -19.56
CA MET A 1 15.26 -14.14 -18.52
C MET A 1 16.00 -14.17 -17.21
N ILE A 2 15.96 -13.08 -16.43
CA ILE A 2 16.49 -13.05 -15.07
C ILE A 2 15.60 -13.94 -14.20
N ASN A 3 16.21 -14.83 -13.40
CA ASN A 3 15.49 -15.76 -12.53
C ASN A 3 15.82 -15.47 -11.06
N ILE A 4 15.18 -14.44 -10.50
CA ILE A 4 15.28 -14.13 -9.07
C ILE A 4 14.34 -15.09 -8.32
N LYS A 5 14.90 -15.85 -7.36
CA LYS A 5 14.15 -16.68 -6.44
C LYS A 5 13.78 -15.84 -5.21
N ILE A 6 12.52 -15.46 -5.12
CA ILE A 6 12.00 -14.78 -3.93
C ILE A 6 12.00 -15.80 -2.78
N PRO A 7 12.51 -15.43 -1.58
CA PRO A 7 12.44 -16.29 -0.39
C PRO A 7 11.01 -16.72 -0.08
N GLN A 8 10.88 -17.88 0.58
CA GLN A 8 9.59 -18.31 1.12
C GLN A 8 9.17 -17.38 2.25
N ASN A 9 7.86 -17.24 2.46
CA ASN A 9 7.35 -16.44 3.57
C ASN A 9 7.78 -17.07 4.90
N GLU A 10 8.47 -16.28 5.72
CA GLU A 10 8.87 -16.63 7.08
C GLU A 10 7.78 -16.31 8.10
N PHE A 11 6.92 -15.33 7.81
CA PHE A 11 5.78 -14.97 8.64
C PHE A 11 4.49 -14.83 7.84
N LYS A 12 3.37 -15.11 8.51
CA LYS A 12 2.00 -14.81 8.07
C LYS A 12 1.17 -14.50 9.30
N ILE A 13 0.62 -13.29 9.37
CA ILE A 13 -0.08 -12.73 10.53
C ILE A 13 -1.47 -12.26 10.11
N ASP A 14 -2.47 -12.58 10.94
CA ASP A 14 -3.81 -12.01 10.85
C ASP A 14 -3.83 -10.61 11.47
N LEU A 15 -4.21 -9.62 10.69
CA LEU A 15 -4.22 -8.21 11.09
C LEU A 15 -5.52 -7.80 11.80
N SER A 16 -6.51 -8.69 11.85
CA SER A 16 -7.76 -8.46 12.59
C SER A 16 -7.61 -8.66 14.09
N GLU A 17 -6.54 -9.35 14.53
CA GLU A 17 -6.23 -9.58 15.94
C GLU A 17 -5.66 -8.31 16.60
N ASN A 18 -6.10 -7.99 17.82
CA ASN A 18 -5.69 -6.75 18.51
C ASN A 18 -4.17 -6.67 18.81
N ASP A 19 -3.46 -7.80 18.84
CA ASP A 19 -2.04 -7.92 19.16
C ASP A 19 -1.21 -8.54 18.02
N TYR A 20 -1.64 -8.36 16.78
CA TYR A 20 -0.96 -8.84 15.56
C TYR A 20 0.54 -8.51 15.55
N ASP A 21 0.96 -7.40 16.17
CA ASP A 21 2.35 -6.95 16.13
C ASP A 21 3.31 -7.78 17.00
N LYS A 22 2.79 -8.65 17.87
CA LYS A 22 3.61 -9.60 18.65
C LYS A 22 4.26 -10.67 17.77
N GLY A 23 3.63 -11.03 16.65
CA GLY A 23 4.16 -12.00 15.70
C GLY A 23 5.18 -11.40 14.70
N LEU A 24 5.54 -10.12 14.85
CA LEU A 24 6.44 -9.42 13.95
C LEU A 24 7.74 -9.02 14.66
N GLU A 25 8.86 -9.21 13.98
CA GLU A 25 10.18 -8.77 14.41
C GLU A 25 10.56 -7.39 13.85
N LYS A 26 11.38 -6.65 14.60
CA LYS A 26 11.98 -5.38 14.16
C LYS A 26 13.20 -5.66 13.28
N LYS A 27 12.94 -6.19 12.08
CA LYS A 27 13.97 -6.55 11.10
C LYS A 27 13.63 -6.00 9.73
N GLN A 28 14.68 -5.93 8.90
CA GLN A 28 14.58 -5.54 7.51
C GLN A 28 13.97 -6.67 6.68
N GLY A 29 13.21 -6.33 5.63
CA GLY A 29 12.71 -7.30 4.67
C GLY A 29 11.55 -6.78 3.82
N VAL A 30 10.80 -7.72 3.25
CA VAL A 30 9.67 -7.47 2.36
C VAL A 30 8.39 -8.04 2.98
N TYR A 31 7.30 -7.29 2.91
CA TYR A 31 5.98 -7.67 3.40
C TYR A 31 4.92 -7.52 2.30
N MET A 32 3.84 -8.29 2.44
CA MET A 32 2.79 -8.45 1.45
C MET A 32 1.43 -8.44 2.17
N PHE A 33 0.63 -7.39 1.95
CA PHE A 33 -0.73 -7.28 2.45
C PHE A 33 -1.71 -8.00 1.54
N HIS A 34 -2.65 -8.72 2.15
CA HIS A 34 -3.74 -9.43 1.48
C HIS A 34 -5.07 -9.04 2.10
N ASN A 35 -6.13 -9.09 1.30
CA ASN A 35 -7.50 -8.93 1.79
C ASN A 35 -8.07 -10.23 2.37
N ALA A 36 -9.32 -10.19 2.85
CA ALA A 36 -10.01 -11.35 3.43
C ALA A 36 -10.15 -12.53 2.47
N GLU A 37 -10.19 -12.27 1.16
CA GLU A 37 -10.30 -13.27 0.10
C GLU A 37 -8.93 -13.85 -0.29
N GLY A 38 -7.84 -13.37 0.31
CA GLY A 38 -6.48 -13.75 -0.04
C GLY A 38 -5.91 -13.04 -1.28
N THR A 39 -6.61 -12.03 -1.81
CA THR A 39 -6.08 -11.21 -2.92
C THR A 39 -4.90 -10.39 -2.43
N LEU A 40 -3.79 -10.43 -3.17
CA LEU A 40 -2.61 -9.62 -2.89
C LEU A 40 -2.89 -8.13 -3.19
N MET A 41 -2.92 -7.33 -2.13
CA MET A 41 -3.28 -5.91 -2.20
C MET A 41 -2.06 -5.02 -2.34
N TYR A 42 -0.99 -5.25 -1.57
CA TYR A 42 0.18 -4.36 -1.57
C TYR A 42 1.43 -5.13 -1.19
N ILE A 43 2.57 -4.78 -1.80
CA ILE A 43 3.90 -5.24 -1.40
C ILE A 43 4.72 -4.02 -1.00
N GLY A 44 5.47 -4.11 0.09
CA GLY A 44 6.43 -3.08 0.44
C GLY A 44 7.65 -3.64 1.16
N ARG A 45 8.64 -2.78 1.35
CA ARG A 45 9.82 -3.08 2.17
C ARG A 45 9.99 -2.14 3.35
N SER A 46 10.82 -2.55 4.31
CA SER A 46 11.25 -1.70 5.42
C SER A 46 12.54 -2.21 6.03
N GLN A 47 13.30 -1.33 6.70
CA GLN A 47 14.36 -1.72 7.64
C GLN A 47 13.79 -2.18 9.00
N ASP A 48 12.56 -1.77 9.31
CA ASP A 48 11.80 -2.20 10.47
C ASP A 48 10.37 -2.54 10.01
N ILE A 49 10.16 -3.82 9.66
CA ILE A 49 8.88 -4.31 9.15
C ILE A 49 7.77 -4.12 10.20
N LYS A 50 8.04 -4.44 11.48
CA LYS A 50 7.05 -4.31 12.55
C LYS A 50 6.49 -2.89 12.62
N ASN A 51 7.35 -1.88 12.70
CA ASN A 51 6.91 -0.49 12.77
C ASN A 51 6.22 -0.03 11.48
N ARG A 52 6.70 -0.49 10.32
CA ARG A 52 6.10 -0.15 9.02
C ARG A 52 4.68 -0.70 8.86
N ILE A 53 4.45 -1.96 9.27
CA ILE A 53 3.12 -2.57 9.25
C ILE A 53 2.18 -1.82 10.19
N LYS A 54 2.60 -1.53 11.43
CA LYS A 54 1.79 -0.74 12.37
C LYS A 54 1.41 0.63 11.80
N MET A 55 2.33 1.32 11.14
CA MET A 55 2.05 2.57 10.46
C MET A 55 0.99 2.38 9.36
N HIS A 56 1.10 1.35 8.53
CA HIS A 56 0.10 1.06 7.49
C HIS A 56 -1.28 0.67 8.04
N MET A 57 -1.36 0.08 9.22
CA MET A 57 -2.63 -0.23 9.90
C MET A 57 -3.20 0.96 10.67
N SER A 58 -2.39 1.99 10.96
CA SER A 58 -2.85 3.19 11.67
C SER A 58 -3.68 4.11 10.77
N LYS A 59 -4.59 4.90 11.37
CA LYS A 59 -5.37 5.93 10.67
C LYS A 59 -4.67 7.31 10.64
N THR A 60 -3.37 7.35 10.89
CA THR A 60 -2.63 8.62 10.97
C THR A 60 -2.44 9.24 9.58
N LEU A 61 -2.15 10.55 9.55
CA LEU A 61 -1.84 11.25 8.30
C LEU A 61 -0.54 10.75 7.65
N SER A 62 0.38 10.19 8.44
CA SER A 62 1.65 9.63 7.96
C SER A 62 1.48 8.29 7.23
N ASN A 63 0.32 7.63 7.34
CA ASN A 63 0.06 6.40 6.61
C ASN A 63 -0.31 6.72 5.14
N PRO A 64 0.54 6.35 4.15
CA PRO A 64 0.25 6.60 2.74
C PRO A 64 -0.89 5.72 2.21
N LEU A 65 -1.25 4.66 2.92
CA LEU A 65 -2.31 3.69 2.57
C LEU A 65 -3.59 3.92 3.40
N LYS A 66 -3.71 5.04 4.13
CA LYS A 66 -4.84 5.28 5.06
C LYS A 66 -6.24 5.22 4.44
N ALA A 67 -6.35 5.47 3.13
CA ALA A 67 -7.62 5.37 2.41
C ALA A 67 -7.96 3.93 1.98
N HIS A 68 -6.99 3.03 2.04
CA HIS A 68 -7.10 1.66 1.51
C HIS A 68 -6.81 0.59 2.57
N ASN A 69 -6.28 0.94 3.73
CA ASN A 69 -5.82 -0.01 4.74
C ASN A 69 -6.95 -0.87 5.34
N HIS A 70 -8.20 -0.43 5.24
CA HIS A 70 -9.39 -1.21 5.59
C HIS A 70 -9.51 -2.51 4.78
N ASN A 71 -8.84 -2.60 3.62
CA ASN A 71 -8.80 -3.83 2.82
C ASN A 71 -7.80 -4.87 3.32
N PHE A 72 -6.97 -4.56 4.33
CA PHE A 72 -5.89 -5.45 4.77
C PHE A 72 -6.36 -6.36 5.91
N HIS A 73 -6.30 -7.68 5.66
CA HIS A 73 -6.67 -8.71 6.63
C HIS A 73 -5.49 -9.61 7.01
N TYR A 74 -4.56 -9.86 6.08
CA TYR A 74 -3.38 -10.65 6.36
C TYR A 74 -2.13 -9.94 5.88
N VAL A 75 -1.03 -10.11 6.60
CA VAL A 75 0.30 -9.77 6.11
C VAL A 75 1.18 -11.01 6.13
N SER A 76 1.92 -11.24 5.05
CA SER A 76 2.99 -12.24 5.02
C SER A 76 4.28 -11.60 4.51
N GLY A 77 5.40 -12.28 4.70
CA GLY A 77 6.67 -11.79 4.19
C GLY A 77 7.86 -12.56 4.72
N PHE A 78 9.03 -12.01 4.51
CA PHE A 78 10.30 -12.59 4.93
C PHE A 78 11.27 -11.49 5.34
N TYR A 79 12.24 -11.85 6.18
CA TYR A 79 13.31 -10.97 6.59
C TYR A 79 14.57 -11.18 5.73
N THR A 80 15.36 -10.13 5.55
CA THR A 80 16.72 -10.24 4.98
C THR A 80 17.55 -9.04 5.44
N GLU A 81 18.82 -9.29 5.75
CA GLU A 81 19.76 -8.27 6.23
C GLU A 81 20.43 -7.52 5.07
N ASP A 82 20.36 -8.03 3.85
CA ASP A 82 20.97 -7.39 2.67
C ASP A 82 20.06 -6.30 2.09
N ALA A 83 20.51 -5.05 2.18
CA ALA A 83 19.73 -3.90 1.73
C ALA A 83 19.48 -3.88 0.20
N LEU A 84 20.41 -4.41 -0.60
CA LEU A 84 20.25 -4.50 -2.05
C LEU A 84 19.21 -5.56 -2.40
N GLU A 85 19.27 -6.73 -1.75
CA GLU A 85 18.30 -7.79 -1.95
C GLU A 85 16.87 -7.32 -1.71
N VAL A 86 16.62 -6.57 -0.64
CA VAL A 86 15.29 -6.06 -0.31
C VAL A 86 14.73 -5.18 -1.44
N VAL A 87 15.56 -4.31 -2.02
CA VAL A 87 15.16 -3.43 -3.12
C VAL A 87 14.85 -4.27 -4.37
N LEU A 88 15.72 -5.23 -4.70
CA LEU A 88 15.52 -6.12 -5.84
C LEU A 88 14.26 -6.98 -5.68
N TYR A 89 14.05 -7.57 -4.51
CA TYR A 89 12.89 -8.39 -4.21
C TYR A 89 11.60 -7.58 -4.23
N GLU A 90 11.56 -6.36 -3.69
CA GLU A 90 10.39 -5.50 -3.76
C GLU A 90 9.99 -5.24 -5.22
N ILE A 91 10.92 -4.71 -6.03
CA ILE A 91 10.65 -4.37 -7.44
C ILE A 91 10.23 -5.62 -8.21
N TYR A 92 10.95 -6.73 -8.04
CA TYR A 92 10.66 -7.97 -8.75
C TYR A 92 9.32 -8.58 -8.32
N ALA A 93 9.01 -8.62 -7.03
CA ALA A 93 7.77 -9.17 -6.50
C ALA A 93 6.54 -8.34 -6.91
N ILE A 94 6.65 -7.00 -6.88
CA ILE A 94 5.58 -6.11 -7.36
C ILE A 94 5.26 -6.43 -8.82
N ASN A 95 6.27 -6.52 -9.68
CA ASN A 95 6.05 -6.72 -11.11
C ASN A 95 5.69 -8.17 -11.48
N LYS A 96 6.09 -9.14 -10.66
CA LYS A 96 5.73 -10.55 -10.83
C LYS A 96 4.31 -10.85 -10.36
N TYR A 97 3.93 -10.35 -9.18
CA TYR A 97 2.66 -10.70 -8.53
C TYR A 97 1.55 -9.67 -8.73
N LYS A 98 1.89 -8.48 -9.23
CA LYS A 98 0.93 -7.44 -9.65
C LYS A 98 -0.09 -7.06 -8.55
N PRO A 99 0.36 -6.68 -7.35
CA PRO A 99 -0.52 -6.24 -6.26
C PRO A 99 -1.39 -5.06 -6.68
N LYS A 100 -2.62 -5.02 -6.15
CA LYS A 100 -3.65 -4.05 -6.56
C LYS A 100 -3.32 -2.59 -6.27
N LEU A 101 -2.58 -2.31 -5.20
CA LEU A 101 -2.44 -0.98 -4.62
C LEU A 101 -0.98 -0.48 -4.60
N ASN A 102 -0.07 -1.13 -5.32
CA ASN A 102 1.26 -0.54 -5.53
C ASN A 102 1.16 0.56 -6.59
N ARG A 103 1.82 1.69 -6.36
CA ARG A 103 2.01 2.75 -7.37
C ARG A 103 3.48 2.95 -7.70
N GLU A 104 4.31 2.90 -6.66
CA GLU A 104 5.76 2.96 -6.80
C GLU A 104 6.31 1.62 -7.27
N HIS A 105 7.36 1.67 -8.10
CA HIS A 105 8.05 0.51 -8.67
C HIS A 105 7.18 -0.43 -9.55
N VAL A 106 5.99 0.02 -9.96
CA VAL A 106 5.15 -0.66 -10.93
C VAL A 106 5.66 -0.36 -12.36
N ILE A 107 6.01 -1.39 -13.11
CA ILE A 107 6.62 -1.30 -14.45
C ILE A 107 5.84 -2.13 -15.48
N LEU A 108 5.37 -3.33 -15.12
CA LEU A 108 4.83 -4.33 -16.06
C LEU A 108 3.30 -4.44 -16.06
N TYR A 109 2.59 -3.58 -15.34
CA TYR A 109 1.13 -3.62 -15.24
C TYR A 109 0.53 -2.28 -14.83
N GLU A 110 -0.76 -2.10 -15.09
CA GLU A 110 -1.52 -0.97 -14.58
C GLU A 110 -2.07 -1.30 -13.19
N THR A 111 -1.90 -0.37 -12.26
CA THR A 111 -2.33 -0.55 -10.88
C THR A 111 -3.80 -0.19 -10.69
N ASP A 112 -4.47 -0.93 -9.80
CA ASP A 112 -5.85 -0.67 -9.40
C ASP A 112 -5.94 0.39 -8.29
N TRP A 113 -4.85 1.09 -7.95
CA TRP A 113 -4.83 2.12 -6.91
C TRP A 113 -5.96 3.16 -7.04
N TYR A 114 -6.21 3.61 -8.26
CA TYR A 114 -7.18 4.67 -8.57
C TYR A 114 -8.61 4.14 -8.68
N ASN A 115 -8.81 2.83 -8.57
CA ASN A 115 -10.13 2.24 -8.57
C ASN A 115 -10.82 2.54 -7.24
N ASP A 116 -11.90 3.31 -7.31
CA ASP A 116 -12.70 3.71 -6.15
C ASP A 116 -13.24 2.52 -5.36
N LYS A 117 -13.37 1.33 -5.96
CA LYS A 117 -13.74 0.08 -5.26
C LYS A 117 -12.86 -0.19 -4.04
N TRP A 118 -11.58 0.18 -4.11
CA TRP A 118 -10.62 -0.10 -3.03
C TRP A 118 -10.44 1.06 -2.06
N LYS A 119 -11.13 2.18 -2.27
CA LYS A 119 -11.06 3.33 -1.38
C LYS A 119 -12.19 3.28 -0.37
N ASP A 120 -11.86 3.70 0.84
CA ASP A 120 -12.83 3.86 1.92
C ASP A 120 -13.82 4.97 1.56
N GLN A 121 -15.10 4.73 1.86
CA GLN A 121 -16.22 5.59 1.49
C GLN A 121 -16.06 7.02 2.01
N MET A 122 -15.56 7.20 3.24
CA MET A 122 -15.33 8.52 3.81
C MET A 122 -14.28 9.29 2.99
N TYR A 123 -13.23 8.62 2.51
CA TYR A 123 -12.20 9.26 1.70
C TYR A 123 -12.71 9.63 0.30
N LEU A 124 -13.57 8.79 -0.30
CA LEU A 124 -14.24 9.12 -1.56
C LEU A 124 -15.08 10.39 -1.44
N GLU A 125 -15.82 10.54 -0.34
CA GLU A 125 -16.64 11.73 -0.09
C GLU A 125 -15.80 12.99 0.10
N ILE A 126 -14.68 12.89 0.83
CA ILE A 126 -13.73 13.99 1.00
C ILE A 126 -13.11 14.43 -0.33
N GLU A 127 -12.72 13.48 -1.20
CA GLU A 127 -12.17 13.79 -2.52
C GLU A 127 -13.20 14.51 -3.41
N LYS A 128 -14.44 13.99 -3.47
CA LYS A 128 -15.53 14.62 -4.22
C LYS A 128 -15.84 16.04 -3.74
N GLN A 129 -15.80 16.26 -2.43
CA GLN A 129 -16.04 17.60 -1.87
C GLN A 129 -14.93 18.57 -2.26
N LYS A 130 -13.67 18.15 -2.17
CA LYS A 130 -12.52 18.98 -2.60
C LYS A 130 -12.54 19.29 -4.08
N GLU A 131 -12.95 18.34 -4.92
CA GLU A 131 -13.09 18.56 -6.36
C GLU A 131 -14.16 19.61 -6.66
N LYS A 132 -15.33 19.53 -6.00
CA LYS A 132 -16.38 20.55 -6.12
C LYS A 132 -15.90 21.94 -5.70
N GLU A 133 -15.18 22.03 -4.58
CA GLU A 133 -14.61 23.29 -4.09
C GLU A 133 -13.57 23.87 -5.05
N MET A 134 -12.71 23.01 -5.61
CA MET A 134 -11.73 23.40 -6.62
C MET A 134 -12.42 23.89 -7.89
N GLN A 135 -13.43 23.18 -8.38
CA GLN A 135 -14.20 23.58 -9.57
C GLN A 135 -14.85 24.94 -9.36
N ALA A 136 -15.55 25.14 -8.24
CA ALA A 136 -16.17 26.42 -7.91
C ALA A 136 -15.14 27.57 -7.84
N ARG A 137 -13.93 27.30 -7.34
CA ARG A 137 -12.83 28.27 -7.32
C ARG A 137 -12.34 28.60 -8.73
N MET A 138 -12.20 27.60 -9.61
CA MET A 138 -11.78 27.80 -11.00
C MET A 138 -12.83 28.57 -11.80
N ASP A 139 -14.11 28.26 -11.63
CA ASP A 139 -15.21 28.98 -12.30
C ASP A 139 -15.20 30.47 -11.92
N LYS A 140 -14.99 30.78 -10.63
CA LYS A 140 -14.84 32.16 -10.14
C LYS A 140 -13.62 32.87 -10.73
N MET A 141 -12.51 32.16 -10.91
CA MET A 141 -11.31 32.73 -11.56
C MET A 141 -11.59 33.04 -13.03
N MET A 142 -12.18 32.11 -13.77
CA MET A 142 -12.51 32.30 -15.19
C MET A 142 -13.47 33.47 -15.42
N GLN A 143 -14.45 33.67 -14.54
CA GLN A 143 -15.35 34.83 -14.60
C GLN A 143 -14.61 36.17 -14.45
N ASN A 144 -13.58 36.21 -13.60
CA ASN A 144 -12.77 37.42 -13.38
C ASN A 144 -11.75 37.68 -14.50
N PHE A 145 -11.36 36.67 -15.29
CA PHE A 145 -10.42 36.80 -16.41
C PHE A 145 -11.08 37.20 -17.74
N ASN A 146 -12.40 37.03 -17.87
CA ASN A 146 -13.18 37.42 -19.05
C ASN A 146 -13.66 38.89 -19.03
N ILE A 147 -12.97 39.78 -18.29
CA ILE A 147 -13.23 41.23 -18.22
C ILE A 147 -12.01 41.98 -18.75
#